data_AF-A0A395IYQ8-F1
#
_entry.id   AF-A0A395IYQ8-F1
#
_cell.length_a   1.000
_cell.length_b   1.000
_cell.length_c   1.000
_cell.angle_alpha   90.00
_cell.angle_beta   90.00
_cell.angle_gamma   90.00
#
_symmetry.space_group_name_H-M   'P 1'
#
loop_
_entity.id
_entity.type
_entity.pdbx_description
1 polymer ?
#
loop_
_entity_poly.entity_id
_entity_poly.type
_entity_poly.pdbx_seq_one_letter_code
_entity_poly.pdbx_strand_id
1 'polypeptide(L)'
;MKIYDAMFQSTSSLSWPEVLEIAREFQVTIQKLTPDIYDEIVGIAEGANVDILDIVALNFLGWKMQGKRVEGKIVLAQNWDWTERVKKNLALVEIERVKKEKIWMVTEAGIVGKIGFNSAGVGVCLNAIRARPTDTSKLPIHVALRICLESSSIEDAIATLEKLGGCGL
;
A
#
# COMPACT_ATOMS: atom_id res chain seq x y z
N MET A 1 -2.49 -16.82 4.46
CA MET A 1 -3.54 -16.37 3.53
C MET A 1 -4.99 -16.60 3.93
N LYS A 2 -5.36 -17.64 4.71
CA LYS A 2 -6.78 -17.92 5.08
C LYS A 2 -7.59 -16.75 5.67
N ILE A 3 -6.93 -15.82 6.37
CA ILE A 3 -7.61 -14.61 6.91
C ILE A 3 -8.02 -13.66 5.77
N TYR A 4 -7.14 -13.48 4.78
CA TYR A 4 -7.35 -12.58 3.64
C TYR A 4 -8.36 -13.16 2.65
N ASP A 5 -8.33 -14.47 2.38
CA ASP A 5 -9.34 -15.16 1.57
C ASP A 5 -10.77 -14.86 2.09
N ALA A 6 -11.04 -15.16 3.36
CA ALA A 6 -12.33 -14.88 3.98
C ALA A 6 -12.68 -13.37 3.99
N MET A 7 -11.68 -12.49 4.02
CA MET A 7 -11.86 -11.05 3.98
C MET A 7 -12.28 -10.58 2.59
N PHE A 8 -11.60 -11.01 1.53
CA PHE A 8 -11.96 -10.65 0.15
C PHE A 8 -13.35 -11.15 -0.20
N GLN A 9 -13.69 -12.39 0.19
CA GLN A 9 -15.02 -12.95 -0.02
C GLN A 9 -16.12 -12.12 0.64
N SER A 10 -15.89 -11.61 1.86
CA SER A 10 -16.89 -10.83 2.60
C SER A 10 -16.97 -9.35 2.18
N THR A 11 -15.87 -8.77 1.72
CA THR A 11 -15.79 -7.34 1.41
C THR A 11 -16.02 -7.01 -0.06
N SER A 12 -15.59 -7.90 -0.97
CA SER A 12 -15.61 -7.69 -2.43
C SER A 12 -16.45 -8.72 -3.19
N SER A 13 -16.95 -9.76 -2.51
CA SER A 13 -17.64 -10.91 -3.10
C SER A 13 -16.79 -11.75 -4.07
N LEU A 14 -15.47 -11.51 -4.12
CA LEU A 14 -14.53 -12.27 -4.91
C LEU A 14 -13.95 -13.43 -4.10
N SER A 15 -13.84 -14.59 -4.74
CA SER A 15 -13.10 -15.74 -4.25
C SER A 15 -11.59 -15.52 -4.39
N TRP A 16 -10.78 -16.22 -3.58
CA TRP A 16 -9.33 -16.11 -3.67
C TRP A 16 -8.76 -16.36 -5.09
N PRO A 17 -9.21 -17.36 -5.87
CA PRO A 17 -8.76 -17.51 -7.25
C PRO A 17 -9.06 -16.30 -8.14
N GLU A 18 -10.22 -15.64 -7.99
CA GLU A 18 -10.56 -14.43 -8.75
C GLU A 18 -9.69 -13.24 -8.33
N VAL A 19 -9.36 -13.13 -7.03
CA VAL A 19 -8.41 -12.15 -6.51
C VAL A 19 -7.02 -12.34 -7.13
N LEU A 20 -6.56 -13.58 -7.27
CA LEU A 20 -5.25 -13.89 -7.86
C LEU A 20 -5.18 -13.54 -9.36
N GLU A 21 -6.29 -13.67 -10.10
CA GLU A 21 -6.32 -13.24 -11.50
C GLU A 21 -6.19 -11.72 -11.63
N ILE A 22 -6.85 -10.94 -10.76
CA ILE A 22 -6.65 -9.48 -10.69
C ILE A 22 -5.21 -9.15 -10.25
N ALA A 23 -4.68 -9.88 -9.27
CA ALA A 23 -3.31 -9.70 -8.80
C ALA A 23 -2.29 -9.93 -9.93
N ARG A 24 -2.54 -10.87 -10.84
CA ARG A 24 -1.68 -11.12 -12.01
C ARG A 24 -1.60 -9.90 -12.93
N GLU A 25 -2.72 -9.20 -13.13
CA GLU A 25 -2.73 -7.97 -13.93
C GLU A 25 -1.97 -6.84 -13.23
N PHE A 26 -2.20 -6.64 -11.93
CA PHE A 26 -1.44 -5.67 -11.15
C PHE A 26 0.05 -5.99 -11.10
N GLN A 27 0.45 -7.26 -11.05
CA GLN A 27 1.85 -7.66 -11.07
C GLN A 27 2.58 -7.06 -12.28
N VAL A 28 1.98 -7.14 -13.47
CA VAL A 28 2.55 -6.58 -14.70
C VAL A 28 2.72 -5.06 -14.57
N THR A 29 1.73 -4.38 -14.00
CA THR A 29 1.75 -2.93 -13.78
C THR A 29 2.81 -2.52 -12.77
N ILE A 30 2.91 -3.19 -11.61
CA ILE A 30 3.91 -2.91 -10.58
C ILE A 30 5.32 -3.14 -11.14
N GLN A 31 5.55 -4.27 -11.82
CA GLN A 31 6.84 -4.59 -12.40
C GLN A 31 7.29 -3.54 -13.43
N LYS A 32 6.34 -3.00 -14.21
CA LYS A 32 6.61 -1.97 -15.22
C LYS A 32 6.86 -0.59 -14.61
N LEU A 33 6.02 -0.17 -13.66
CA LEU A 33 5.98 1.21 -13.17
C LEU A 33 6.91 1.43 -11.96
N THR A 34 7.11 0.41 -11.14
CA THR A 34 7.87 0.47 -9.88
C THR A 34 8.71 -0.80 -9.70
N PRO A 35 9.71 -1.04 -10.57
CA PRO A 35 10.50 -2.28 -10.56
C PRO A 35 11.23 -2.52 -9.23
N ASP A 36 11.67 -1.47 -8.55
CA ASP A 36 12.36 -1.59 -7.27
C ASP A 36 11.42 -2.01 -6.12
N ILE A 37 10.17 -1.52 -6.12
CA ILE A 37 9.13 -1.98 -5.19
C ILE A 37 8.72 -3.42 -5.53
N TYR A 38 8.71 -3.78 -6.81
CA TYR A 38 8.47 -5.16 -7.24
C TYR A 38 9.53 -6.13 -6.72
N ASP A 39 10.81 -5.75 -6.78
CA ASP A 39 11.91 -6.55 -6.22
C ASP A 39 11.73 -6.79 -4.70
N GLU A 40 11.22 -5.78 -3.97
CA GLU A 40 10.87 -5.95 -2.56
C GLU A 40 9.70 -6.91 -2.35
N ILE A 41 8.67 -6.85 -3.19
CA ILE A 41 7.54 -7.81 -3.17
C ILE A 41 8.05 -9.24 -3.39
N VAL A 42 8.97 -9.43 -4.34
CA VAL A 42 9.62 -10.73 -4.59
C VAL A 42 10.35 -11.19 -3.33
N GLY A 43 11.19 -10.34 -2.74
CA GLY A 43 11.94 -10.68 -1.52
C GLY A 43 11.05 -11.01 -0.33
N ILE A 44 9.91 -10.31 -0.17
CA ILE A 44 8.91 -10.62 0.86
C ILE A 44 8.29 -12.00 0.61
N ALA A 45 7.91 -12.32 -0.63
CA ALA A 45 7.31 -13.60 -0.96
C ALA A 45 8.29 -14.76 -0.71
N GLU A 46 9.53 -14.63 -1.15
CA GLU A 46 10.61 -15.59 -0.92
C GLU A 46 10.88 -15.79 0.58
N GLY A 47 11.05 -14.69 1.31
CA GLY A 47 11.33 -14.72 2.75
C GLY A 47 10.18 -15.29 3.58
N ALA A 48 8.94 -15.08 3.15
CA ALA A 48 7.75 -15.64 3.78
C ALA A 48 7.40 -17.06 3.29
N ASN A 49 8.09 -17.57 2.27
CA ASN A 49 7.82 -18.85 1.62
C ASN A 49 6.35 -18.97 1.14
N VAL A 50 5.88 -17.94 0.43
CA VAL A 50 4.52 -17.87 -0.15
C VAL A 50 4.59 -17.51 -1.64
N ASP A 51 3.46 -17.63 -2.35
CA ASP A 51 3.39 -17.24 -3.76
C ASP A 51 3.46 -15.71 -3.91
N ILE A 52 4.10 -15.23 -4.97
CA ILE A 52 4.22 -13.80 -5.25
C ILE A 52 2.84 -13.14 -5.45
N LEU A 53 1.89 -13.85 -6.07
CA LEU A 53 0.55 -13.33 -6.30
C LEU A 53 -0.22 -13.13 -4.99
N ASP A 54 0.07 -13.93 -3.95
CA ASP A 54 -0.49 -13.70 -2.63
C ASP A 54 -0.04 -12.34 -2.07
N ILE A 55 1.24 -11.97 -2.24
CA ILE A 55 1.77 -10.68 -1.79
C ILE A 55 1.26 -9.53 -2.65
N VAL A 56 1.21 -9.69 -3.98
CA VAL A 56 0.62 -8.68 -4.88
C VAL A 56 -0.85 -8.43 -4.50
N ALA A 57 -1.60 -9.47 -4.17
CA ALA A 57 -3.00 -9.36 -3.75
C ALA A 57 -3.19 -8.48 -2.50
N LEU A 58 -2.26 -8.54 -1.55
CA LEU A 58 -2.32 -7.72 -0.34
C LEU A 58 -2.11 -6.22 -0.63
N ASN A 59 -1.48 -5.85 -1.76
CA ASN A 59 -0.98 -4.50 -2.01
C ASN A 59 -1.95 -3.57 -2.78
N PHE A 60 -3.17 -4.00 -3.11
CA PHE A 60 -4.12 -3.15 -3.88
C PHE A 60 -5.37 -2.66 -3.13
N LEU A 61 -5.51 -2.94 -1.82
CA LEU A 61 -6.68 -2.50 -1.03
C LEU A 61 -6.54 -1.08 -0.46
N GLY A 62 -7.42 -0.13 -0.84
CA GLY A 62 -7.14 1.30 -0.69
C GLY A 62 -8.22 2.25 -0.18
N TRP A 63 -7.77 3.37 0.38
CA TRP A 63 -8.44 4.07 1.47
C TRP A 63 -7.88 5.61 1.52
N LYS A 64 -8.64 6.76 1.64
CA LYS A 64 -8.34 8.24 1.70
C LYS A 64 -8.59 9.04 3.03
N MET A 65 -7.93 10.21 3.22
CA MET A 65 -7.67 10.99 4.47
C MET A 65 -8.61 12.14 4.95
N GLN A 66 -8.40 12.60 6.22
CA GLN A 66 -8.63 13.96 6.75
C GLN A 66 -7.40 14.46 7.56
N GLY A 67 -7.06 15.74 7.47
CA GLY A 67 -6.00 16.38 8.27
C GLY A 67 -6.38 17.80 8.71
N LYS A 68 -5.80 18.30 9.81
CA LYS A 68 -6.09 19.64 10.36
C LYS A 68 -4.81 20.37 10.76
N ARG A 69 -4.71 21.67 10.46
CA ARG A 69 -3.66 22.55 10.96
C ARG A 69 -3.99 23.04 12.37
N VAL A 70 -3.02 23.03 13.28
CA VAL A 70 -3.15 23.56 14.64
C VAL A 70 -1.91 24.39 14.95
N GLU A 71 -2.09 25.68 15.28
CA GLU A 71 -1.01 26.58 15.76
C GLU A 71 0.24 26.65 14.85
N GLY A 72 0.05 26.70 13.53
CA GLY A 72 1.16 26.76 12.56
C GLY A 72 1.92 25.44 12.37
N LYS A 73 1.56 24.39 13.12
CA LYS A 73 2.05 23.02 12.96
C LYS A 73 1.04 22.19 12.17
N ILE A 74 1.54 21.15 11.50
CA ILE A 74 0.71 20.14 10.86
C ILE A 74 0.69 18.94 11.79
N VAL A 75 -0.51 18.53 12.21
CA VAL A 75 -0.72 17.28 12.95
C VAL A 75 -1.44 16.32 12.01
N LEU A 76 -0.84 15.15 11.80
CA LEU A 76 -1.41 14.07 11.02
C LEU A 76 -1.68 12.90 11.98
N ALA A 77 -2.92 12.43 11.99
CA ALA A 77 -3.34 11.32 12.83
C ALA A 77 -4.52 10.59 12.18
N GLN A 78 -4.67 9.31 12.49
CA GLN A 78 -5.76 8.48 12.01
C GLN A 78 -6.05 7.34 13.00
N ASN A 79 -7.33 7.03 13.19
CA ASN A 79 -7.75 5.70 13.64
C ASN A 79 -7.89 4.79 12.41
N TRP A 80 -7.33 3.58 12.48
CA TRP A 80 -7.48 2.57 11.45
C TRP A 80 -8.38 1.45 11.97
N ASP A 81 -9.65 1.54 11.61
CA ASP A 81 -10.68 0.59 11.98
C ASP A 81 -10.76 -0.52 10.93
N TRP A 82 -10.38 -1.74 11.32
CA TRP A 82 -10.48 -2.94 10.48
C TRP A 82 -11.01 -4.13 11.28
N THR A 83 -11.00 -5.32 10.70
CA THR A 83 -11.45 -6.53 11.42
C THR A 83 -10.45 -6.94 12.50
N GLU A 84 -10.92 -7.37 13.67
CA GLU A 84 -10.06 -7.88 14.75
C GLU A 84 -9.13 -9.02 14.28
N ARG A 85 -9.54 -9.77 13.25
CA ARG A 85 -8.79 -10.90 12.70
C ARG A 85 -7.40 -10.51 12.18
N VAL A 86 -7.21 -9.28 11.71
CA VAL A 86 -5.90 -8.81 11.20
C VAL A 86 -4.99 -8.26 12.30
N LYS A 87 -5.48 -8.09 13.53
CA LYS A 87 -4.74 -7.43 14.62
C LYS A 87 -3.40 -8.11 14.92
N LYS A 88 -3.33 -9.44 14.74
CA LYS A 88 -2.10 -10.22 14.93
C LYS A 88 -1.10 -10.09 13.77
N ASN A 89 -1.52 -9.54 12.64
CA ASN A 89 -0.71 -9.38 11.44
C ASN A 89 -0.10 -7.97 11.34
N LEU A 90 -0.36 -7.10 12.33
CA LEU A 90 0.20 -5.75 12.33
C LEU A 90 1.68 -5.78 12.60
N ALA A 91 2.42 -4.99 11.83
CA ALA A 91 3.85 -4.81 11.96
C ALA A 91 4.19 -3.32 12.03
N LEU A 92 5.12 -2.97 12.92
CA LEU A 92 5.86 -1.73 12.85
C LEU A 92 7.09 -2.00 11.99
N VAL A 93 7.23 -1.27 10.89
CA VAL A 93 8.31 -1.47 9.93
C VAL A 93 9.11 -0.19 9.82
N GLU A 94 10.43 -0.36 9.89
CA GLU A 94 11.42 0.65 9.59
C GLU A 94 12.13 0.22 8.30
N ILE A 95 12.21 1.12 7.31
CA ILE A 95 12.90 0.87 6.04
C ILE A 95 14.00 1.90 5.87
N GLU A 96 15.24 1.41 5.70
CA GLU A 96 16.41 2.22 5.35
C GLU A 96 16.92 1.82 3.97
N ARG A 97 17.08 2.80 3.09
CA ARG A 97 17.64 2.61 1.74
C ARG A 97 18.78 3.61 1.51
N VAL A 98 19.79 3.20 0.75
CA VAL A 98 20.96 4.05 0.48
C VAL A 98 20.53 5.29 -0.31
N LYS A 99 20.87 6.48 0.22
CA LYS A 99 20.54 7.80 -0.37
C LYS A 99 19.03 8.04 -0.58
N LYS A 100 18.21 7.46 0.28
CA LYS A 100 16.75 7.59 0.28
C LYS A 100 16.25 7.92 1.69
N GLU A 101 15.03 8.40 1.74
CA GLU A 101 14.32 8.77 2.95
C GLU A 101 14.09 7.52 3.81
N LYS A 102 14.34 7.64 5.11
CA LYS A 102 14.05 6.59 6.07
C LYS A 102 12.55 6.58 6.34
N ILE A 103 11.92 5.42 6.32
CA ILE A 103 10.46 5.26 6.46
C ILE A 103 10.12 4.55 7.77
N TRP A 104 9.09 5.03 8.46
CA TRP A 104 8.45 4.35 9.58
C TRP A 104 6.96 4.20 9.29
N MET A 105 6.45 2.97 9.37
CA MET A 105 5.03 2.71 9.14
C MET A 105 4.46 1.63 10.06
N VAL A 106 3.17 1.74 10.32
CA VAL A 106 2.34 0.64 10.79
C VAL A 106 1.70 0.00 9.56
N THR A 107 1.96 -1.28 9.33
CA THR A 107 1.47 -2.03 8.17
C THR A 107 0.91 -3.39 8.58
N GLU A 108 0.39 -4.15 7.62
CA GLU A 108 0.17 -5.59 7.77
C GLU A 108 1.32 -6.34 7.11
N ALA A 109 1.74 -7.46 7.69
CA ALA A 109 2.79 -8.29 7.12
C ALA A 109 2.47 -8.66 5.65
N GLY A 110 3.39 -8.32 4.74
CA GLY A 110 3.23 -8.51 3.29
C GLY A 110 2.87 -7.24 2.51
N ILE A 111 2.56 -6.12 3.17
CA ILE A 111 2.20 -4.86 2.51
C ILE A 111 3.38 -3.88 2.51
N VAL A 112 3.76 -3.40 1.32
CA VAL A 112 4.97 -2.58 1.10
C VAL A 112 4.82 -1.10 1.45
N GLY A 113 3.59 -0.60 1.54
CA GLY A 113 3.28 0.78 1.89
C GLY A 113 1.95 0.90 2.60
N LYS A 114 1.94 1.53 3.77
CA LYS A 114 0.74 1.71 4.60
C LYS A 114 0.76 3.05 5.33
N ILE A 115 0.27 3.13 6.56
CA ILE A 115 0.14 4.38 7.33
C ILE A 115 1.48 4.67 8.02
N GLY A 116 2.07 5.84 7.78
CA GLY A 116 3.41 6.13 8.27
C GLY A 116 3.93 7.51 7.88
N PHE A 117 5.23 7.72 8.08
CA PHE A 117 5.93 8.93 7.68
C PHE A 117 7.40 8.64 7.38
N ASN A 118 8.10 9.63 6.82
CA ASN A 118 9.51 9.51 6.48
C ASN A 118 10.39 10.62 7.08
N SER A 119 11.71 10.48 6.93
CA SER A 119 12.70 11.42 7.47
C SER A 119 12.68 12.81 6.82
N ALA A 120 12.01 12.98 5.68
CA ALA A 120 11.79 14.27 5.04
C ALA A 120 10.54 15.01 5.60
N GLY A 121 9.77 14.36 6.47
CA GLY A 121 8.56 14.93 7.07
C GLY A 121 7.28 14.69 6.26
N VAL A 122 7.33 13.82 5.23
CA VAL A 122 6.13 13.40 4.49
C VAL A 122 5.44 12.29 5.27
N GLY A 123 4.13 12.44 5.50
CA GLY A 123 3.29 11.46 6.19
C GLY A 123 2.08 11.05 5.35
N VAL A 124 1.65 9.81 5.49
CA VAL A 124 0.51 9.24 4.75
C VAL A 124 -0.47 8.53 5.69
N CYS A 125 -1.75 8.68 5.37
CA CYS A 125 -2.89 7.99 6.00
C CYS A 125 -3.73 7.28 4.93
N LEU A 126 -4.66 6.42 5.35
CA LEU A 126 -5.37 5.48 4.47
C LEU A 126 -6.83 5.19 4.97
N ASN A 127 -7.93 5.67 4.35
CA ASN A 127 -9.38 5.30 4.68
C ASN A 127 -10.40 4.83 3.56
N ALA A 128 -11.20 3.77 3.66
CA ALA A 128 -11.77 3.03 2.49
C ALA A 128 -12.70 3.87 1.71
N ILE A 129 -12.62 3.69 0.40
CA ILE A 129 -13.74 4.06 -0.44
C ILE A 129 -14.03 2.90 -1.38
N ARG A 130 -15.27 2.41 -1.36
CA ARG A 130 -15.75 1.49 -2.39
C ARG A 130 -15.95 2.30 -3.67
N ALA A 131 -15.10 2.06 -4.65
CA ALA A 131 -15.24 2.61 -6.00
C ALA A 131 -15.36 1.44 -6.99
N ARG A 132 -16.09 1.66 -8.08
CA ARG A 132 -16.12 0.78 -9.25
C ARG A 132 -16.07 1.64 -10.50
N PRO A 133 -15.40 1.19 -11.58
CA PRO A 133 -14.61 -0.04 -11.71
C PRO A 133 -13.12 0.14 -11.31
N THR A 134 -12.47 -0.98 -10.98
CA THR A 134 -11.01 -1.09 -10.78
C THR A 134 -10.27 -1.05 -12.12
N ASP A 135 -9.17 -0.30 -12.17
CA ASP A 135 -8.32 -0.14 -13.36
C ASP A 135 -6.92 -0.72 -13.08
N THR A 136 -6.69 -1.95 -13.49
CA THR A 136 -5.43 -2.70 -13.24
C THR A 136 -4.25 -2.16 -14.03
N SER A 137 -4.47 -1.23 -14.98
CA SER A 137 -3.38 -0.55 -15.70
C SER A 137 -2.71 0.56 -14.89
N LYS A 138 -3.29 0.93 -13.74
CA LYS A 138 -2.78 1.96 -12.82
C LYS A 138 -2.17 1.35 -11.56
N LEU A 139 -1.51 2.19 -10.76
CA LEU A 139 -0.86 1.72 -9.54
C LEU A 139 -1.87 1.20 -8.51
N PRO A 140 -1.61 0.05 -7.88
CA PRO A 140 -2.35 -0.38 -6.72
C PRO A 140 -2.02 0.53 -5.54
N ILE A 141 -3.00 0.77 -4.68
CA ILE A 141 -2.93 1.83 -3.66
C ILE A 141 -1.77 1.68 -2.67
N HIS A 142 -1.40 0.48 -2.20
CA HIS A 142 -0.31 0.35 -1.23
C HIS A 142 1.06 0.63 -1.87
N VAL A 143 1.19 0.40 -3.18
CA VAL A 143 2.36 0.86 -3.96
C VAL A 143 2.34 2.37 -4.10
N ALA A 144 1.19 2.99 -4.35
CA ALA A 144 1.06 4.45 -4.35
C ALA A 144 1.40 5.09 -2.99
N LEU A 145 0.98 4.49 -1.87
CA LEU A 145 1.38 4.93 -0.53
C LEU A 145 2.89 4.80 -0.31
N ARG A 146 3.50 3.72 -0.80
CA ARG A 146 4.95 3.54 -0.74
C ARG A 146 5.68 4.64 -1.52
N ILE A 147 5.21 5.00 -2.71
CA ILE A 147 5.76 6.13 -3.47
C ILE A 147 5.70 7.43 -2.66
N CYS A 148 4.55 7.72 -2.03
CA CYS A 148 4.42 8.89 -1.16
C CYS A 148 5.40 8.85 0.03
N LEU A 149 5.59 7.68 0.66
CA LEU A 149 6.55 7.49 1.75
C LEU A 149 8.01 7.61 1.30
N GLU A 150 8.32 7.38 0.02
CA GLU A 150 9.65 7.58 -0.57
C GLU A 150 9.87 9.00 -1.12
N SER A 151 8.88 9.89 -1.02
CA SER A 151 8.95 11.24 -1.59
C SER A 151 9.55 12.23 -0.60
N SER A 152 10.28 13.21 -1.13
CA SER A 152 10.95 14.25 -0.33
C SER A 152 10.02 15.40 0.08
N SER A 153 8.90 15.57 -0.63
CA SER A 153 7.86 16.55 -0.32
C SER A 153 6.48 16.08 -0.81
N ILE A 154 5.43 16.82 -0.45
CA ILE A 154 4.06 16.56 -0.94
C ILE A 154 3.99 16.78 -2.45
N GLU A 155 4.65 17.82 -2.96
CA GLU A 155 4.70 18.16 -4.38
C GLU A 155 5.40 17.07 -5.19
N ASP A 156 6.50 16.52 -4.67
CA ASP A 156 7.24 15.40 -5.26
C ASP A 156 6.37 14.13 -5.33
N ALA A 157 5.63 13.84 -4.25
CA ALA A 157 4.70 12.71 -4.20
C ALA A 157 3.58 12.84 -5.25
N ILE A 158 2.96 14.02 -5.35
CA ILE A 158 1.89 14.28 -6.32
C ILE A 158 2.44 14.16 -7.75
N ALA A 159 3.56 14.82 -8.04
CA ALA A 159 4.16 14.80 -9.37
C ALA A 159 4.55 13.38 -9.81
N THR A 160 5.07 12.57 -8.88
CA THR A 160 5.43 11.17 -9.16
C THR A 160 4.19 10.32 -9.43
N LEU A 161 3.13 10.45 -8.62
CA LEU A 161 1.89 9.73 -8.85
C LEU A 161 1.21 10.10 -10.18
N GLU A 162 1.19 11.39 -10.53
CA GLU A 162 0.64 11.87 -11.81
C GLU A 162 1.43 11.31 -12.99
N LYS A 163 2.77 11.34 -12.91
CA LYS A 163 3.65 10.77 -13.93
C LYS A 163 3.41 9.27 -14.16
N LEU A 164 3.06 8.54 -13.10
CA LEU A 164 2.79 7.10 -13.14
C LEU A 164 1.32 6.76 -13.49
N GLY A 165 0.47 7.75 -13.76
CA GLY A 165 -0.92 7.55 -14.18
C GLY A 165 -1.93 7.43 -13.04
N GLY A 166 -1.53 7.73 -11.80
CA GLY A 166 -2.39 7.69 -10.62
C GLY A 166 -2.70 6.28 -10.11
N CYS A 167 -3.74 6.18 -9.27
CA CYS A 167 -4.13 4.92 -8.63
C CYS A 167 -5.33 4.27 -9.33
N GLY A 168 -5.28 2.94 -9.48
CA GLY A 168 -6.40 2.11 -9.92
C GLY A 168 -6.97 1.37 -8.73
N LEU A 169 -7.99 1.96 -8.08
CA LEU A 169 -8.76 1.31 -7.00
C LEU A 169 -9.87 0.47 -7.58
#